data_AF-A0A382MF15-F1
#
_entry.id   AF-A0A382MF15-F1
#
_cell.length_a   1.000
_cell.length_b   1.000
_cell.length_c   1.000
_cell.angle_alpha   90.00
_cell.angle_beta   90.00
_cell.angle_gamma   90.00
#
_symmetry.space_group_name_H-M   'P 1'
#
loop_
_entity.id
_entity.type
_entity.pdbx_description
1 polymer ?
#
loop_
_entity_poly.entity_id
_entity_poly.type
_entity_poly.pdbx_seq_one_letter_code
_entity_poly.pdbx_strand_id
1 'polypeptide(L)'
;MGIVKQIGEHSIVGNSQGIRDVFGVVEKAAASESTVMIFGESGTGKELIARALHQNSKRESKPFIAVNCGAIPHELLESELFGYEKGAFTGASHTRIGRLELANEGTVFLDEIGDMPAALQV
;
A
#
# COMPACT_ATOMS: atom_id res chain seq x y z
N MET A 1 27.22 4.14 17.27
CA MET A 1 27.05 4.07 15.81
C MET A 1 25.87 3.13 15.57
N GLY A 2 24.66 3.67 15.54
CA GLY A 2 23.42 2.88 15.46
C GLY A 2 23.31 2.22 14.09
N ILE A 3 22.94 0.95 14.05
CA ILE A 3 22.74 0.22 12.79
C ILE A 3 21.57 0.88 12.07
N VAL A 4 21.86 1.62 11.01
CA VAL A 4 20.86 2.07 10.03
C VAL A 4 20.76 0.93 9.02
N LYS A 5 19.64 0.20 9.02
CA LYS A 5 19.40 -0.79 7.97
C LYS A 5 18.74 -0.06 6.81
N GLN A 6 19.51 0.20 5.76
CA GLN A 6 19.01 0.80 4.54
C GLN A 6 18.18 -0.25 3.80
N ILE A 7 16.87 -0.10 3.84
CA ILE A 7 15.95 -0.91 3.06
C ILE A 7 15.37 0.01 1.97
N GLY A 8 15.94 -0.09 0.77
CA GLY A 8 15.62 0.72 -0.41
C GLY A 8 15.81 2.24 -0.24
N GLU A 9 15.18 3.03 -1.12
CA GLU A 9 15.33 4.50 -1.18
C GLU A 9 14.75 5.24 0.05
N HIS A 10 13.93 4.55 0.87
CA HIS A 10 13.31 5.11 2.07
C HIS A 10 13.94 4.48 3.32
N SER A 11 15.06 5.05 3.77
CA SER A 11 15.79 4.50 4.92
C SER A 11 14.94 4.57 6.20
N ILE A 12 14.51 3.41 6.71
CA ILE A 12 13.92 3.31 8.04
C ILE A 12 15.03 3.47 9.08
N VAL A 13 14.94 4.50 9.90
CA VAL A 13 15.94 4.80 10.93
C VAL A 13 15.48 4.25 12.27
N GLY A 14 16.18 3.24 12.79
CA GLY A 14 15.92 2.67 14.11
C GLY A 14 16.80 1.46 14.41
N ASN A 15 17.13 1.25 15.68
CA ASN A 15 17.98 0.13 16.14
C ASN A 15 17.48 -0.51 17.45
N SER A 16 16.20 -0.32 17.78
CA SER A 16 15.58 -1.01 18.92
C SER A 16 15.39 -2.50 18.60
N GLN A 17 15.13 -3.33 19.62
CA GLN A 17 14.82 -4.74 19.35
C GLN A 17 13.54 -4.88 18.52
N GLY A 18 12.48 -4.14 18.86
CA GLY A 18 11.21 -4.21 18.15
C GLY A 18 11.31 -3.90 16.65
N ILE A 19 12.08 -2.87 16.25
CA ILE A 19 12.23 -2.57 14.81
C ILE A 19 13.05 -3.65 14.08
N ARG A 20 14.01 -4.27 14.77
CA ARG A 20 14.78 -5.40 14.21
C ARG A 20 13.90 -6.63 14.01
N ASP A 21 12.98 -6.89 14.93
CA ASP A 21 12.00 -7.97 14.80
C ASP A 21 11.06 -7.70 13.62
N VAL A 22 10.58 -6.47 13.46
CA VAL A 22 9.78 -6.03 12.29
C VAL A 22 10.56 -6.26 10.98
N PHE A 23 11.84 -5.88 10.91
CA PHE A 23 12.65 -6.15 9.72
C PHE A 23 12.79 -7.64 9.40
N GLY A 24 12.90 -8.50 10.41
CA GLY A 24 12.91 -9.95 10.21
C GLY A 24 11.59 -10.49 9.66
N VAL A 25 10.45 -9.88 10.02
CA VAL A 25 9.15 -10.21 9.43
C VAL A 25 9.06 -9.71 7.99
N VAL A 26 9.52 -8.48 7.71
CA VAL A 26 9.53 -7.88 6.36
C VAL A 26 10.31 -8.75 5.39
N GLU A 27 11.52 -9.21 5.75
CA GLU A 27 12.32 -10.09 4.89
C GLU A 27 11.60 -11.38 4.51
N LYS A 28 10.93 -12.02 5.48
CA LYS A 28 10.18 -13.26 5.24
C LYS A 28 8.94 -13.01 4.38
N ALA A 29 8.20 -11.95 4.67
CA ALA A 29 6.96 -11.63 3.99
C ALA A 29 7.22 -11.20 2.53
N ALA A 30 8.27 -10.42 2.28
CA ALA A 30 8.63 -9.93 0.95
C ALA A 30 9.01 -11.07 -0.03
N ALA A 31 9.52 -12.20 0.48
CA ALA A 31 9.81 -13.38 -0.33
C ALA A 31 8.56 -14.15 -0.80
N SER A 32 7.37 -13.81 -0.28
CA SER A 32 6.09 -14.46 -0.56
C SER A 32 5.15 -13.57 -1.39
N GLU A 33 4.12 -14.18 -1.97
CA GLU A 33 3.04 -13.45 -2.67
C GLU A 33 1.83 -13.16 -1.77
N SER A 34 1.94 -13.44 -0.47
CA SER A 34 0.85 -13.28 0.48
C SER A 34 0.50 -11.81 0.72
N THR A 35 -0.78 -11.54 0.99
CA THR A 35 -1.23 -10.23 1.51
C THR A 35 -0.66 -10.00 2.91
N VAL A 36 -0.15 -8.80 3.16
CA VAL A 36 0.45 -8.41 4.44
C VAL A 36 -0.40 -7.32 5.09
N MET A 37 -0.79 -7.53 6.35
CA MET A 37 -1.46 -6.54 7.18
C MET A 37 -0.44 -5.84 8.08
N ILE A 38 -0.38 -4.51 8.06
CA ILE A 38 0.55 -3.72 8.87
C ILE A 38 -0.24 -3.00 9.95
N PHE A 39 -0.05 -3.42 11.21
CA PHE A 39 -0.65 -2.76 12.37
C PHE A 39 0.30 -1.73 12.98
N GLY A 40 -0.25 -0.65 13.53
CA GLY A 40 0.51 0.37 14.23
C GLY A 40 -0.27 1.68 14.35
N GLU A 41 0.07 2.47 15.36
CA GLU A 41 -0.54 3.78 15.58
C GLU A 41 -0.30 4.74 14.40
N SER A 42 -1.09 5.80 14.32
CA SER A 42 -0.90 6.85 13.33
C SER A 42 0.49 7.49 13.49
N GLY A 43 1.15 7.82 12.38
CA GLY A 43 2.48 8.45 12.39
C GLY A 43 3.67 7.52 12.71
N THR A 44 3.45 6.22 12.88
CA THR A 44 4.54 5.24 13.19
C THR A 44 5.35 4.78 11.98
N GLY A 45 5.07 5.31 10.78
CA GLY A 45 5.84 5.00 9.56
C GLY A 45 5.43 3.70 8.85
N LYS A 46 4.16 3.28 8.96
CA LYS A 46 3.63 2.08 8.28
C LYS A 46 3.86 2.08 6.77
N GLU A 47 3.76 3.24 6.11
CA GLU A 47 4.06 3.37 4.68
C GLU A 47 5.51 3.00 4.35
N LEU A 48 6.47 3.35 5.22
CA LEU A 48 7.87 2.97 5.02
C LEU A 48 8.03 1.44 5.06
N ILE A 49 7.28 0.76 5.93
CA ILE A 49 7.25 -0.71 6.00
C ILE A 49 6.62 -1.31 4.75
N ALA A 50 5.53 -0.74 4.23
CA ALA A 50 4.90 -1.18 2.99
C ALA A 50 5.84 -1.04 1.78
N ARG A 51 6.58 0.08 1.70
CA ARG A 51 7.60 0.30 0.67
C ARG A 51 8.77 -0.66 0.81
N ALA A 52 9.23 -0.91 2.04
CA ALA A 52 10.27 -1.90 2.31
C ALA A 52 9.83 -3.31 1.88
N LEU A 53 8.58 -3.71 2.13
CA LEU A 53 8.04 -5.00 1.66
C LEU A 53 8.11 -5.09 0.13
N HIS A 54 7.65 -4.06 -0.58
CA HIS A 54 7.69 -4.03 -2.03
C HIS A 54 9.13 -4.09 -2.59
N GLN A 55 10.03 -3.26 -2.04
CA GLN A 55 11.43 -3.17 -2.48
C GLN A 55 12.25 -4.43 -2.21
N ASN A 56 11.87 -5.29 -1.25
CA ASN A 56 12.54 -6.57 -1.03
C ASN A 56 11.82 -7.75 -1.69
N SER A 57 10.77 -7.50 -2.45
CA SER A 57 9.98 -8.55 -3.07
C SER A 57 10.44 -8.85 -4.50
N LYS A 58 9.94 -9.94 -5.07
CA LYS A 58 10.17 -10.28 -6.49
C LYS A 58 9.57 -9.27 -7.48
N ARG A 59 8.75 -8.34 -6.99
CA ARG A 59 8.06 -7.29 -7.75
C ARG A 59 8.61 -5.89 -7.48
N GLU A 60 9.84 -5.76 -6.96
CA GLU A 60 10.52 -4.48 -6.70
C GLU A 60 10.61 -3.54 -7.92
N SER A 61 10.61 -4.11 -9.13
CA SER A 61 10.70 -3.37 -10.40
C SER A 61 9.33 -3.02 -11.00
N LYS A 62 8.24 -3.40 -10.32
CA LYS A 62 6.86 -3.22 -10.75
C LYS A 62 6.23 -2.04 -10.00
N PRO A 63 5.04 -1.57 -10.40
CA PRO A 63 4.42 -0.41 -9.75
C PRO A 63 4.15 -0.63 -8.26
N PHE A 64 4.39 0.40 -7.46
CA PHE A 64 3.89 0.51 -6.08
C PHE A 64 2.84 1.62 -6.02
N ILE A 65 1.58 1.26 -5.81
CA ILE A 65 0.46 2.20 -5.75
C ILE A 65 -0.04 2.27 -4.31
N ALA A 66 0.18 3.42 -3.65
CA ALA A 66 -0.40 3.68 -2.34
C ALA A 66 -1.76 4.39 -2.49
N VAL A 67 -2.74 3.96 -1.70
CA VAL A 67 -4.08 4.55 -1.61
C VAL A 67 -4.39 4.74 -0.14
N ASN A 68 -4.62 5.99 0.27
CA ASN A 68 -5.11 6.29 1.61
C ASN A 68 -6.64 6.32 1.59
N CYS A 69 -7.27 5.33 2.22
CA CYS A 69 -8.72 5.15 2.17
C CYS A 69 -9.46 6.23 2.97
N GLY A 70 -8.85 6.75 4.04
CA GLY A 70 -9.42 7.83 4.86
C GLY A 70 -9.32 9.22 4.23
N ALA A 71 -8.47 9.40 3.19
CA ALA A 71 -8.30 10.68 2.51
C ALA A 71 -9.21 10.88 1.28
N ILE A 72 -9.88 9.81 0.82
CA ILE A 72 -10.75 9.84 -0.35
C ILE A 72 -12.21 9.83 0.13
N PRO A 73 -13.07 10.75 -0.38
CA PRO A 73 -14.50 10.70 -0.07
C PRO A 73 -15.11 9.33 -0.41
N HIS A 74 -15.97 8.81 0.49
CA HIS A 74 -16.48 7.45 0.39
C HIS A 74 -17.19 7.18 -0.96
N GLU A 75 -17.92 8.16 -1.46
CA GLU A 75 -18.63 8.10 -2.74
C GLU A 75 -17.71 8.03 -3.98
N LEU A 76 -16.44 8.45 -3.83
CA LEU A 76 -15.45 8.41 -4.91
C LEU A 76 -14.51 7.22 -4.81
N LEU A 77 -14.40 6.59 -3.63
CA LEU A 77 -13.41 5.56 -3.35
C LEU A 77 -13.51 4.36 -4.30
N GLU A 78 -14.72 3.91 -4.64
CA GLU A 78 -14.94 2.84 -5.62
C GLU A 78 -14.36 3.20 -6.98
N SER A 79 -14.72 4.37 -7.49
CA SER A 79 -14.28 4.86 -8.81
C SER A 79 -12.77 5.12 -8.88
N GLU A 80 -12.14 5.46 -7.75
CA GLU A 80 -10.68 5.58 -7.67
C GLU A 80 -10.02 4.21 -7.69
N LEU A 81 -10.51 3.24 -6.91
CA LEU A 81 -9.91 1.91 -6.79
C LEU A 81 -10.06 1.08 -8.07
N PHE A 82 -11.26 1.04 -8.63
CA PHE A 82 -11.64 0.16 -9.73
C PHE A 82 -11.70 0.88 -11.08
N GLY A 83 -11.71 2.21 -11.08
CA GLY A 83 -11.90 2.97 -12.31
C GLY A 83 -13.36 2.98 -12.76
N TYR A 84 -13.59 3.53 -13.95
CA TYR A 84 -14.90 3.53 -14.59
C TYR A 84 -14.77 3.78 -16.09
N GLU A 85 -15.72 3.28 -16.86
CA GLU A 85 -15.82 3.56 -18.28
C GLU A 85 -16.62 4.84 -18.56
N LYS A 86 -16.33 5.47 -19.70
CA LYS A 86 -17.13 6.59 -20.19
C LYS A 86 -18.61 6.19 -20.27
N GLY A 87 -19.47 6.98 -19.64
CA GLY A 87 -20.92 6.72 -19.58
C GLY A 87 -21.39 5.78 -18.49
N ALA A 88 -20.52 5.32 -17.58
CA ALA A 88 -20.92 4.48 -16.45
C ALA A 88 -21.92 5.16 -15.49
N PHE A 89 -21.88 6.49 -15.38
CA PHE A 89 -22.83 7.30 -14.62
C PHE A 89 -22.96 8.71 -15.23
N THR A 90 -23.97 9.47 -14.80
CA THR A 90 -24.16 10.86 -15.20
C THR A 90 -22.95 11.71 -14.80
N GLY A 91 -22.17 12.16 -15.77
CA GLY A 91 -20.93 12.91 -15.54
C GLY A 91 -19.64 12.16 -15.89
N ALA A 92 -19.71 10.85 -16.18
CA ALA A 92 -18.58 10.05 -16.64
C ALA A 92 -18.20 10.39 -18.10
N SER A 93 -17.56 11.55 -18.30
CA SER A 93 -17.20 12.09 -19.61
C SER A 93 -16.03 11.36 -20.30
N HIS A 94 -15.22 10.65 -19.51
CA HIS A 94 -14.04 9.90 -19.94
C HIS A 94 -13.96 8.57 -19.21
N THR A 95 -13.16 7.66 -19.74
CA THR A 95 -12.75 6.42 -19.04
C THR A 95 -11.60 6.74 -18.10
N ARG A 96 -11.60 6.14 -16.91
CA ARG A 96 -10.56 6.28 -15.92
C ARG A 96 -10.09 4.91 -15.44
N ILE A 97 -8.79 4.67 -15.52
CA ILE A 97 -8.14 3.45 -15.02
C ILE A 97 -8.08 3.50 -13.48
N GLY A 98 -8.46 2.38 -12.84
CA GLY A 98 -8.45 2.24 -11.39
C GLY A 98 -7.05 2.06 -10.79
N ARG A 99 -6.89 2.39 -9.51
CA ARG A 99 -5.63 2.20 -8.78
C ARG A 99 -5.15 0.75 -8.75
N LEU A 100 -6.08 -0.21 -8.69
CA LEU A 100 -5.73 -1.64 -8.71
C LEU A 100 -5.15 -2.06 -10.06
N GLU A 101 -5.70 -1.55 -11.15
CA GLU A 101 -5.19 -1.81 -12.49
C GLU A 101 -3.83 -1.11 -12.72
N LEU A 102 -3.65 0.11 -12.20
CA LEU A 102 -2.34 0.78 -12.21
C LEU A 102 -1.28 0.01 -11.41
N ALA A 103 -1.69 -0.79 -10.42
CA ALA A 103 -0.81 -1.64 -9.61
C ALA A 103 -0.56 -3.01 -10.23
N ASN A 104 -1.00 -3.25 -11.48
CA ASN A 104 -0.88 -4.55 -12.13
C ASN A 104 0.56 -5.10 -12.08
N GLU A 105 0.68 -6.38 -11.77
CA GLU A 105 1.94 -7.11 -11.51
C GLU A 105 2.81 -6.55 -10.36
N GLY A 106 2.36 -5.50 -9.67
CA GLY A 106 3.08 -4.81 -8.62
C GLY A 106 2.43 -4.98 -7.25
N THR A 107 2.42 -3.89 -6.49
CA THR A 107 1.88 -3.85 -5.12
C THR A 107 0.91 -2.69 -4.99
N VAL A 108 -0.27 -2.96 -4.44
CA VAL A 108 -1.15 -1.93 -3.89
C VAL A 108 -0.99 -1.89 -2.37
N PHE A 109 -0.80 -0.70 -1.81
CA PHE A 109 -0.82 -0.46 -0.37
C PHE A 109 -2.08 0.33 -0.02
N LEU A 110 -2.97 -0.27 0.76
CA LEU A 110 -4.21 0.35 1.23
C LEU A 110 -3.98 0.84 2.66
N ASP A 111 -3.67 2.13 2.80
CA ASP A 111 -3.51 2.78 4.10
C ASP A 111 -4.88 3.13 4.68
N GLU A 112 -4.99 3.01 6.00
CA GLU A 112 -6.26 3.16 6.74
C GLU A 112 -7.41 2.34 6.14
N ILE A 113 -7.14 1.08 5.76
CA ILE A 113 -8.13 0.15 5.18
C ILE A 113 -9.39 -0.04 6.05
N GLY A 114 -9.30 0.24 7.36
CA GLY A 114 -10.44 0.24 8.28
C GLY A 114 -11.50 1.31 7.96
N ASP A 115 -11.13 2.37 7.26
CA ASP A 115 -12.05 3.44 6.82
C ASP A 115 -12.79 3.09 5.52
N MET A 116 -12.51 1.93 4.91
CA MET A 116 -13.21 1.51 3.70
C MET A 116 -14.69 1.21 3.99
N PRO A 117 -15.65 1.77 3.21
CA PRO A 117 -17.06 1.46 3.35
C PRO A 117 -17.33 -0.05 3.21
N ALA A 118 -18.19 -0.60 4.06
CA ALA A 118 -18.52 -2.03 4.06
C ALA A 118 -19.01 -2.54 2.69
N ALA A 119 -19.69 -1.70 1.92
CA ALA A 119 -20.15 -2.03 0.57
C ALA A 119 -19.02 -2.33 -0.42
N LEU A 120 -17.78 -1.87 -0.17
CA LEU A 120 -16.61 -2.14 -1.01
C LEU A 120 -15.79 -3.35 -0.55
N GLN A 121 -16.13 -3.96 0.58
CA GLN A 121 -15.36 -5.05 1.18
C GLN A 121 -15.88 -6.46 0.78
N VAL A 122 -16.88 -6.53 -0.10
CA VAL A 122 -17.62 -7.76 -0.45
C VAL A 122 -17.19 -8.35 -1.79
#